data_AF-A0A8T7J0H1-F1
#
_entry.id   AF-A0A8T7J0H1-F1
#
_cell.length_a   1.000
_cell.length_b   1.000
_cell.length_c   1.000
_cell.angle_alpha   90.00
_cell.angle_beta   90.00
_cell.angle_gamma   90.00
#
_symmetry.space_group_name_H-M   'P 1'
#
loop_
_entity.id
_entity.type
_entity.pdbx_description
1 polymer ?
#
loop_
_entity_poly.entity_id
_entity_poly.type
_entity_poly.pdbx_seq_one_letter_code
_entity_poly.pdbx_strand_id
1 'polypeptide(L)'
;MKNVITAIALSTTLLAATTPVYAGMVSSADVITQQQMNYDKNQILSYVDQTEVLEKLQALGVSAEDAKSRIANLTAEELAEFNKQMNEAPAGGIVGTVVTVLVVIAVLDLLGVTNVFSFIQPIN
;
A
#
# COMPACT_ATOMS: atom_id res chain seq x y z
N MET A 1 -35.28 -52.38 -27.90
CA MET A 1 -35.81 -51.62 -26.73
C MET A 1 -34.71 -51.24 -25.73
N LYS A 2 -33.79 -52.15 -25.35
CA LYS A 2 -32.66 -51.84 -24.44
C LYS A 2 -31.81 -50.64 -24.88
N ASN A 3 -31.46 -50.55 -26.16
CA ASN A 3 -30.55 -49.51 -26.69
C ASN A 3 -31.19 -48.10 -26.68
N VAL A 4 -32.53 -48.03 -26.77
CA VAL A 4 -33.29 -46.76 -26.72
C VAL A 4 -33.34 -46.23 -25.29
N ILE A 5 -33.49 -47.12 -24.31
CA ILE A 5 -33.46 -46.77 -22.88
C ILE A 5 -32.06 -46.27 -22.48
N THR A 6 -30.99 -46.91 -22.98
CA THR A 6 -29.61 -46.45 -22.73
C THR A 6 -29.33 -45.09 -23.38
N ALA A 7 -29.85 -44.84 -24.58
CA ALA A 7 -29.69 -43.55 -25.27
C ALA A 7 -30.41 -42.41 -24.53
N ILE A 8 -31.61 -42.66 -24.00
CA ILE A 8 -32.36 -41.69 -23.20
C ILE A 8 -31.66 -41.42 -21.87
N ALA A 9 -31.21 -42.47 -21.17
CA ALA A 9 -30.48 -42.33 -19.92
C ALA A 9 -29.20 -41.50 -20.08
N LEU A 10 -28.44 -41.74 -21.15
CA LEU A 10 -27.19 -41.01 -21.42
C LEU A 10 -27.43 -39.53 -21.76
N SER A 11 -28.53 -39.21 -22.48
CA SER A 11 -28.92 -37.82 -22.76
C SER A 11 -29.37 -37.08 -21.51
N THR A 12 -30.03 -37.77 -20.57
CA THR A 12 -30.54 -37.14 -19.33
C THR A 12 -29.39 -36.75 -18.39
N THR A 13 -28.30 -37.53 -18.36
CA THR A 13 -27.11 -37.23 -17.55
C THR A 13 -26.33 -36.02 -18.09
N LEU A 14 -26.36 -35.79 -19.41
CA LEU A 14 -25.62 -34.69 -20.03
C LEU A 14 -26.27 -33.32 -19.75
N LEU A 15 -27.60 -33.28 -19.58
CA LEU A 15 -28.32 -32.05 -19.19
C LEU A 15 -28.13 -31.69 -17.71
N ALA A 16 -27.79 -32.65 -16.84
CA ALA A 16 -27.54 -32.40 -15.42
C ALA A 16 -26.14 -31.82 -15.14
N ALA A 17 -25.25 -31.78 -16.13
CA ALA A 17 -23.87 -31.32 -15.99
C ALA A 17 -23.68 -29.82 -16.25
N THR A 18 -24.73 -29.04 -16.46
CA THR A 18 -24.62 -27.58 -16.57
C THR A 18 -24.50 -26.96 -15.18
N THR A 19 -23.29 -26.95 -14.63
CA THR A 19 -22.99 -26.11 -13.48
C THR A 19 -23.13 -24.64 -13.88
N PRO A 20 -23.88 -23.82 -13.14
CA PRO A 20 -23.87 -22.37 -13.38
C PRO A 20 -22.47 -21.84 -13.07
N VAL A 21 -21.77 -21.36 -14.10
CA VAL A 21 -20.58 -20.54 -13.92
C VAL A 21 -21.06 -19.17 -13.47
N TYR A 22 -20.94 -18.89 -12.17
CA TYR A 22 -21.11 -17.55 -11.63
C TYR A 22 -19.94 -16.70 -12.10
N ALA A 23 -20.14 -15.96 -13.19
CA ALA A 23 -19.32 -14.79 -13.47
C ALA A 23 -19.66 -13.77 -12.37
N GLY A 24 -18.82 -13.69 -11.34
CA GLY A 24 -18.95 -12.67 -10.31
C GLY A 24 -19.01 -11.31 -11.00
N MET A 25 -20.08 -10.55 -10.77
CA MET A 25 -20.14 -9.16 -11.19
C MET A 25 -19.01 -8.43 -10.47
N VAL A 26 -17.93 -8.11 -11.17
CA VAL A 26 -16.93 -7.19 -10.67
C VAL A 26 -17.63 -5.83 -10.55
N SER A 27 -17.88 -5.40 -9.32
CA SER A 27 -18.49 -4.10 -9.06
C SER A 27 -17.54 -3.02 -9.57
N SER A 28 -18.06 -1.88 -10.04
CA SER A 28 -17.22 -0.70 -10.29
C SER A 28 -16.41 -0.32 -9.06
N ALA A 29 -16.90 -0.60 -7.85
CA ALA A 29 -16.16 -0.43 -6.61
C ALA A 29 -14.91 -1.34 -6.53
N ASP A 30 -15.01 -2.59 -6.99
CA ASP A 30 -13.89 -3.54 -7.01
C ASP A 30 -12.82 -3.13 -8.05
N VAL A 31 -13.24 -2.50 -9.16
CA VAL A 31 -12.32 -1.91 -10.13
C VAL A 31 -11.61 -0.70 -9.54
N ILE A 32 -12.34 0.18 -8.85
CA ILE A 32 -11.76 1.36 -8.20
C ILE A 32 -10.76 0.96 -7.11
N THR A 33 -11.08 -0.04 -6.28
CA THR A 33 -10.14 -0.52 -5.26
C THR A 33 -8.90 -1.15 -5.89
N GLN A 34 -9.03 -1.97 -6.93
CA GLN A 34 -7.87 -2.47 -7.68
C GLN A 34 -7.03 -1.36 -8.31
N GLN A 35 -7.67 -0.31 -8.82
CA GLN A 35 -6.96 0.80 -9.45
C GLN A 35 -6.19 1.64 -8.41
N GLN A 36 -6.76 1.87 -7.24
CA GLN A 36 -6.08 2.49 -6.10
C GLN A 36 -4.87 1.67 -5.65
N MET A 37 -5.04 0.35 -5.54
CA MET A 37 -3.96 -0.57 -5.21
C MET A 37 -2.78 -0.50 -6.20
N ASN A 38 -3.07 -0.43 -7.50
CA ASN A 38 -2.04 -0.27 -8.53
C ASN A 38 -1.36 1.11 -8.45
N TYR A 39 -2.13 2.17 -8.13
CA TYR A 39 -1.58 3.50 -7.92
C TYR A 39 -0.60 3.53 -6.73
N ASP A 40 -1.00 2.96 -5.59
CA ASP A 40 -0.18 2.89 -4.38
C ASP A 40 1.12 2.09 -4.63
N LYS A 41 1.04 0.96 -5.35
CA LYS A 41 2.21 0.19 -5.78
C LYS A 41 3.16 1.02 -6.64
N ASN A 42 2.64 1.72 -7.65
CA ASN A 42 3.45 2.55 -8.53
C ASN A 42 4.12 3.71 -7.78
N GLN A 43 3.43 4.30 -6.81
CA GLN A 43 4.00 5.33 -5.96
C GLN A 43 5.18 4.79 -5.14
N ILE A 44 5.04 3.61 -4.54
CA ILE A 44 6.12 2.97 -3.77
C ILE A 44 7.31 2.62 -4.67
N LEU A 45 7.07 2.11 -5.88
CA LEU A 45 8.13 1.84 -6.86
C LEU A 45 8.90 3.12 -7.22
N SER A 46 8.21 4.26 -7.33
CA SER A 46 8.85 5.56 -7.58
C SER A 46 9.73 6.04 -6.43
N TYR A 47 9.41 5.69 -5.18
CA TYR A 47 10.26 5.99 -4.03
C TYR A 47 11.53 5.13 -4.03
N VAL A 48 11.44 3.85 -4.40
CA VAL A 48 12.61 2.96 -4.52
C VAL A 48 13.60 3.44 -5.57
N ASP A 49 13.13 4.18 -6.59
CA ASP A 49 13.98 4.78 -7.61
C ASP A 49 14.71 6.06 -7.17
N GLN A 50 14.41 6.60 -5.99
CA GLN A 50 15.11 7.77 -5.48
C GLN A 50 16.51 7.40 -4.99
N THR A 51 17.51 8.23 -5.35
CA THR A 51 18.93 7.99 -5.02
C THR A 51 19.18 7.76 -3.54
N GLU A 52 18.50 8.52 -2.67
CA GLU A 52 18.61 8.38 -1.20
C GLU A 52 18.12 7.01 -0.71
N VAL A 53 17.02 6.50 -1.28
CA VAL A 53 16.48 5.17 -0.95
C VAL A 53 17.39 4.08 -1.48
N LEU A 54 17.95 4.25 -2.69
CA LEU A 54 18.92 3.32 -3.26
C LEU A 54 20.18 3.20 -2.41
N GLU A 55 20.75 4.32 -1.96
CA GLU A 55 21.91 4.33 -1.06
C GLU A 55 21.60 3.61 0.26
N LYS A 56 20.39 3.83 0.81
CA LYS A 56 19.95 3.16 2.03
C LYS A 56 19.76 1.65 1.82
N LEU A 57 19.15 1.23 0.72
CA LEU A 57 18.97 -0.18 0.36
C LEU A 57 20.33 -0.87 0.15
N GLN A 58 21.27 -0.21 -0.53
CA GLN A 58 22.63 -0.71 -0.71
C GLN A 58 23.38 -0.83 0.62
N ALA A 59 23.23 0.15 1.52
CA ALA A 59 23.80 0.08 2.87
C ALA A 59 23.24 -1.09 3.69
N LEU A 60 22.01 -1.53 3.40
CA LEU A 60 21.38 -2.71 3.98
C LEU A 60 21.70 -4.02 3.22
N GLY A 61 22.46 -3.96 2.13
CA GLY A 61 22.80 -5.11 1.30
C GLY A 61 21.68 -5.60 0.37
N VAL A 62 20.66 -4.77 0.14
CA VAL A 62 19.50 -5.08 -0.71
C VAL A 62 19.64 -4.35 -2.05
N SER A 63 19.48 -5.07 -3.17
CA SER A 63 19.47 -4.44 -4.50
C SER A 63 18.10 -3.83 -4.80
N ALA A 64 18.08 -2.78 -5.62
CA ALA A 64 16.84 -2.12 -6.04
C ALA A 64 15.89 -3.08 -6.77
N GLU A 65 16.43 -3.94 -7.62
CA GLU A 65 15.66 -4.96 -8.35
C GLU A 65 15.00 -5.97 -7.40
N ASP A 66 15.71 -6.41 -6.37
CA ASP A 66 15.15 -7.32 -5.36
C ASP A 66 14.04 -6.63 -4.54
N ALA A 67 14.25 -5.37 -4.15
CA ALA A 67 13.23 -4.58 -3.47
C ALA A 67 11.96 -4.40 -4.33
N LYS A 68 12.12 -4.06 -5.62
CA LYS A 68 10.99 -3.91 -6.56
C LYS A 68 10.24 -5.23 -6.77
N SER A 69 10.96 -6.33 -6.89
CA SER A 69 10.37 -7.68 -7.02
C SER A 69 9.51 -8.02 -5.80
N ARG A 70 9.99 -7.72 -4.59
CA ARG A 70 9.22 -7.94 -3.36
C ARG A 70 7.96 -7.09 -3.31
N ILE A 71 8.06 -5.79 -3.63
CA ILE A 71 6.92 -4.86 -3.66
C ILE A 71 5.87 -5.30 -4.69
N ALA A 72 6.30 -5.76 -5.86
CA ALA A 72 5.40 -6.25 -6.90
C ALA A 72 4.56 -7.46 -6.40
N ASN A 73 5.20 -8.32 -5.63
CA ASN A 73 4.59 -9.53 -5.06
C ASN A 73 3.75 -9.30 -3.80
N LEU A 74 3.75 -8.09 -3.21
CA LEU A 74 2.92 -7.80 -2.04
C LEU A 74 1.43 -7.91 -2.37
N THR A 75 0.69 -8.58 -1.49
CA THR A 75 -0.77 -8.60 -1.51
C THR A 75 -1.34 -7.25 -1.05
N ALA A 76 -2.64 -7.05 -1.25
CA ALA A 76 -3.28 -5.78 -0.91
C ALA A 76 -3.22 -5.44 0.59
N GLU A 77 -3.36 -6.46 1.42
CA GLU A 77 -3.32 -6.35 2.88
C GLU A 77 -1.90 -6.04 3.36
N GLU A 78 -0.90 -6.70 2.79
CA GLU A 78 0.50 -6.47 3.13
C GLU A 78 0.98 -5.07 2.68
N LEU A 79 0.48 -4.57 1.54
CA LEU A 79 0.79 -3.22 1.08
C LEU A 79 0.22 -2.14 2.02
N ALA A 80 -1.01 -2.34 2.50
CA ALA A 80 -1.64 -1.42 3.43
C ALA A 80 -0.89 -1.36 4.78
N GLU A 81 -0.49 -2.52 5.30
CA GLU A 81 0.31 -2.63 6.52
C GLU A 81 1.72 -2.04 6.32
N PHE A 82 2.36 -2.28 5.18
CA PHE A 82 3.64 -1.67 4.83
C PHE A 82 3.55 -0.14 4.77
N ASN A 83 2.51 0.40 4.10
CA ASN A 83 2.27 1.84 4.06
C ASN A 83 2.04 2.42 5.45
N LYS A 84 1.32 1.71 6.33
CA LYS A 84 1.15 2.13 7.71
C LYS A 84 2.49 2.23 8.44
N GLN A 85 3.33 1.20 8.34
CA GLN A 85 4.67 1.21 8.95
C GLN A 85 5.58 2.30 8.36
N MET A 86 5.49 2.57 7.06
CA MET A 86 6.24 3.65 6.42
C MET A 86 5.78 5.05 6.87
N ASN A 87 4.49 5.21 7.17
CA ASN A 87 3.95 6.45 7.75
C ASN A 87 4.27 6.62 9.25
N GLU A 88 4.38 5.51 9.99
CA GLU A 88 4.76 5.50 11.42
C GLU A 88 6.28 5.62 11.63
N ALA A 89 7.08 5.18 10.66
CA ALA A 89 8.50 5.48 10.63
C ALA A 89 8.69 7.01 10.66
N PRO A 90 9.60 7.57 11.48
CA PRO A 90 9.82 9.01 11.54
C PRO A 90 10.08 9.50 10.13
N ALA A 91 9.14 10.27 9.57
CA ALA A 91 9.20 10.77 8.21
C ALA A 91 10.38 11.73 8.10
N GLY A 92 11.58 11.19 7.89
CA GLY A 92 12.86 11.90 7.84
C GLY A 92 13.03 12.79 6.61
N GLY A 93 11.93 13.15 5.94
CA GLY A 93 11.92 14.09 4.83
C GLY A 93 11.86 15.55 5.31
N ILE A 94 11.86 16.48 4.34
CA ILE A 94 11.83 17.93 4.58
C ILE A 94 10.70 18.32 5.54
N VAL A 95 9.52 17.69 5.41
CA VAL A 95 8.38 17.97 6.29
C VAL A 95 8.69 17.61 7.75
N GLY A 96 9.24 16.42 8.02
CA GLY A 96 9.60 16.02 9.38
C GLY A 96 10.72 16.87 9.97
N THR A 97 11.71 17.24 9.16
CA THR A 97 12.78 18.16 9.57
C THR A 97 12.23 19.55 9.92
N VAL A 98 11.36 20.12 9.08
CA VAL A 98 10.72 21.42 9.34
C VAL A 98 9.88 21.36 10.61
N VAL A 99 9.05 20.32 10.78
CA VAL A 99 8.24 20.14 11.99
C VAL A 99 9.12 20.01 13.24
N THR A 100 10.21 19.24 13.16
CA THR A 100 11.16 19.08 14.27
C THR A 100 11.81 20.40 14.66
N VAL A 101 12.27 21.18 13.68
CA VAL A 101 12.84 22.51 13.92
C VAL A 101 11.80 23.44 14.57
N LEU A 102 10.54 23.43 14.09
CA LEU A 102 9.47 24.21 14.70
C LEU A 102 9.21 23.81 16.14
N VAL A 103 9.20 22.51 16.47
CA VAL A 103 9.03 22.03 17.86
C VAL A 103 10.19 22.48 18.75
N VAL A 104 11.43 22.37 18.29
CA VAL A 104 12.60 22.84 19.04
C VAL A 104 12.50 24.35 19.32
N ILE A 105 12.19 25.16 18.31
CA ILE A 105 12.02 26.60 18.48
C ILE A 105 10.85 26.91 19.42
N ALA A 106 9.74 26.19 19.34
CA ALA A 106 8.59 26.40 20.23
C ALA A 106 8.94 26.11 21.69
N VAL A 107 9.75 25.09 21.96
CA VAL A 107 10.25 24.81 23.32
C VAL A 107 11.20 25.92 23.79
N LEU A 108 12.10 26.40 22.93
CA LEU A 108 12.99 27.53 23.27
C LEU A 108 12.22 28.83 23.54
N ASP A 109 11.09 29.03 22.87
CA ASP A 109 10.17 30.16 23.10
C ASP A 109 9.48 30.05 24.48
N LEU A 110 8.98 28.87 24.83
CA LEU A 110 8.41 28.60 26.16
C LEU A 110 9.42 28.85 27.28
N LEU A 111 10.69 28.50 27.07
CA LEU A 111 11.77 28.75 28.02
C LEU A 111 12.24 30.21 28.07
N GLY A 112 11.72 31.08 27.19
CA GLY A 112 12.10 32.49 27.11
C GLY A 112 13.48 32.74 26.49
N VAL A 113 14.06 31.73 25.83
CA VAL A 113 15.37 31.85 25.15
C VAL A 113 15.21 32.57 23.79
N THR A 114 14.07 32.36 23.13
CA THR A 114 13.70 32.99 21.85
C THR A 114 12.30 33.60 21.93
N ASN A 115 11.93 34.45 20.96
CA ASN A 115 10.55 34.94 20.78
C ASN A 115 10.23 34.92 19.27
N VAL A 116 9.89 33.74 18.76
CA VAL A 116 9.61 33.52 17.33
C VAL A 116 8.11 33.38 17.09
N PHE A 117 7.38 32.83 18.07
CA PHE A 117 5.94 32.63 18.05
C PHE A 117 5.26 33.62 19.00
N SER A 118 4.67 34.69 18.44
CA SER A 118 4.02 35.75 19.24
C SER A 118 2.82 35.32 20.07
N PHE A 119 2.33 34.08 19.89
CA PHE A 119 1.24 33.48 20.64
C PHE A 119 1.70 32.56 21.78
N ILE A 120 3.01 32.31 21.92
CA ILE A 120 3.57 31.55 23.03
C ILE A 120 4.02 32.54 24.10
N GLN A 121 3.48 32.40 25.32
CA GLN A 121 3.94 33.19 26.46
C GLN A 121 4.97 32.38 27.24
N PRO A 122 6.14 32.96 27.58
CA PRO A 122 7.14 32.26 28.38
C PRO A 122 6.56 31.94 29.76
N ILE A 123 6.92 30.76 30.29
CA ILE A 123 6.41 30.26 31.57
C ILE A 123 7.09 30.91 32.80
N ASN A 124 8.01 31.85 32.59
CA ASN A 124 8.81 32.48 33.64
C ASN A 124 8.67 34.01 33.60
#